data_AF-A0A960E0E5-F1
#
_entry.id   AF-A0A960E0E5-F1
#
_cell.length_a   1.000
_cell.length_b   1.000
_cell.length_c   1.000
_cell.angle_alpha   90.00
_cell.angle_beta   90.00
_cell.angle_gamma   90.00
#
_symmetry.space_group_name_H-M   'P 1'
#
loop_
_entity.id
_entity.type
_entity.pdbx_description
1 polymer ?
#
loop_
_entity_poly.entity_id
_entity_poly.type
_entity_poly.pdbx_seq_one_letter_code
_entity_poly.pdbx_strand_id
1 'polypeptide(L)'
;LARAMPDIFLSGCGGTVDDFDDLDGTQFSATCDHTYPWSGTIYSVLPHMHEFGESYTLTINPDTPEERVLIDIPKWNFDWQLSYEPAEELRIERGDVVRITCTWDRTNVIMPEPRYITWSDGTVDEMCFTPLAVLPDE
;
A
#
# COMPACT_ATOMS: atom_id res chain seq x y z
N LEU A 1 -2.00 17.39 -16.52
CA LEU A 1 -1.03 17.32 -15.41
C LEU A 1 -1.53 16.39 -14.30
N ALA A 2 -2.79 16.48 -13.86
CA ALA A 2 -3.35 15.63 -12.79
C ALA A 2 -3.31 14.10 -13.06
N ARG A 3 -3.43 13.65 -14.32
CA ARG A 3 -3.40 12.21 -14.67
C ARG A 3 -1.99 11.59 -14.67
N ALA A 4 -0.94 12.40 -14.82
CA ALA A 4 0.40 11.89 -15.08
C ALA A 4 1.10 11.32 -13.84
N MET A 5 0.84 11.85 -12.65
CA MET A 5 1.45 11.31 -11.42
C MET A 5 0.84 9.97 -10.98
N PRO A 6 -0.50 9.82 -10.95
CA PRO A 6 -1.14 8.53 -10.70
C PRO A 6 -0.65 7.45 -11.68
N ASP A 7 -0.56 7.74 -12.98
CA ASP A 7 -0.04 6.79 -13.97
C ASP A 7 1.41 6.35 -13.70
N ILE A 8 2.30 7.27 -13.30
CA ILE A 8 3.70 6.92 -12.98
C ILE A 8 3.74 5.96 -11.79
N PHE A 9 2.99 6.29 -10.74
CA PHE A 9 2.93 5.47 -9.53
C PHE A 9 2.31 4.10 -9.85
N LEU A 10 1.15 4.06 -10.50
CA LEU A 10 0.44 2.84 -10.86
C LEU A 10 1.24 1.94 -11.83
N SER A 11 1.97 2.52 -12.79
CA SER A 11 2.80 1.75 -13.72
C SER A 11 3.91 0.96 -13.03
N GLY A 12 4.44 1.48 -11.91
CA GLY A 12 5.41 0.77 -11.07
C GLY A 12 4.84 -0.50 -10.42
N CYS A 13 3.52 -0.60 -10.35
CA CYS A 13 2.74 -1.72 -9.82
C CYS A 13 2.07 -2.56 -10.91
N GLY A 14 2.34 -2.27 -12.19
CA GLY A 14 1.70 -2.94 -13.33
C GLY A 14 0.25 -2.52 -13.60
N GLY A 15 -0.26 -1.48 -12.94
CA GLY A 15 -1.59 -0.92 -13.14
C GLY A 15 -1.59 0.37 -13.95
N THR A 16 -2.79 0.84 -14.29
CA THR A 16 -3.04 2.12 -14.98
C THR A 16 -4.21 2.83 -14.33
N VAL A 17 -4.37 4.14 -14.55
CA VAL A 17 -5.57 4.86 -14.07
C VAL A 17 -6.87 4.26 -14.63
N ASP A 18 -6.81 3.62 -15.81
CA ASP A 18 -7.97 3.00 -16.44
C ASP A 18 -8.50 1.79 -15.64
N ASP A 19 -7.67 1.16 -14.79
CA ASP A 19 -8.10 0.10 -13.86
C ASP A 19 -9.12 0.62 -12.81
N PHE A 20 -9.26 1.94 -12.70
CA PHE A 20 -10.15 2.63 -11.78
C PHE A 20 -11.39 3.23 -12.48
N ASP A 21 -11.49 3.12 -13.80
CA ASP A 21 -12.61 3.70 -14.58
C ASP A 21 -13.91 2.92 -14.39
N ASP A 22 -13.83 1.64 -14.01
CA ASP A 22 -14.96 0.70 -13.88
C ASP A 22 -15.30 0.31 -12.42
N LEU A 23 -14.97 1.17 -11.45
CA LEU A 23 -15.34 0.94 -10.04
C LEU A 23 -16.85 1.15 -9.85
N ASP A 24 -17.58 0.05 -10.00
CA ASP A 24 -19.04 -0.10 -9.98
C ASP A 24 -19.71 0.18 -8.62
N GLY A 25 -18.96 0.50 -7.57
CA GLY A 25 -19.52 0.51 -6.22
C GLY A 25 -18.69 1.18 -5.14
N THR A 26 -19.17 0.98 -3.92
CA THR A 26 -18.65 1.56 -2.69
C THR A 26 -17.30 0.98 -2.27
N GLN A 27 -16.94 -0.20 -2.76
CA GLN A 27 -15.73 -0.91 -2.35
C GLN A 27 -14.73 -1.06 -3.49
N PHE A 28 -13.44 -1.08 -3.16
CA PHE A 28 -12.35 -1.26 -4.12
C PHE A 28 -11.16 -1.97 -3.48
N SER A 29 -10.33 -2.65 -4.28
CA SER A 29 -9.06 -3.22 -3.83
C SER A 29 -7.97 -3.06 -4.87
N ALA A 30 -6.73 -2.90 -4.40
CA ALA A 30 -5.55 -2.82 -5.25
C ALA A 30 -4.39 -3.57 -4.62
N THR A 31 -3.54 -4.11 -5.48
CA THR A 31 -2.32 -4.82 -5.10
C THR A 31 -1.14 -4.31 -5.93
N CYS A 32 0.03 -4.19 -5.31
CA CYS A 32 1.26 -3.76 -5.96
C CYS A 32 2.44 -4.64 -5.50
N ASP A 33 3.17 -5.19 -6.47
CA ASP A 33 4.39 -5.95 -6.23
C ASP A 33 5.62 -5.11 -6.57
N HIS A 34 6.58 -5.09 -5.66
CA HIS A 34 7.85 -4.41 -5.84
C HIS A 34 9.03 -5.33 -5.52
N THR A 35 9.91 -5.54 -6.49
CA THR A 35 11.16 -6.28 -6.27
C THR A 35 12.17 -5.39 -5.55
N TYR A 36 12.59 -5.80 -4.36
CA TYR A 36 13.48 -5.01 -3.53
C TYR A 36 14.93 -5.05 -4.04
N PRO A 37 15.60 -3.91 -4.28
CA PRO A 37 16.88 -3.88 -5.00
C PRO A 37 18.12 -4.12 -4.14
N TRP A 38 18.00 -4.16 -2.81
CA TRP A 38 19.12 -4.24 -1.86
C TRP A 38 18.85 -5.26 -0.76
N SER A 39 19.90 -5.81 -0.14
CA SER A 39 19.76 -6.59 1.09
C SER A 39 19.91 -5.67 2.30
N GLY A 40 19.23 -5.97 3.40
CA GLY A 40 19.31 -5.17 4.61
C GLY A 40 18.35 -5.59 5.71
N THR A 41 18.40 -4.86 6.81
CA THR A 41 17.53 -5.06 7.97
C THR A 41 16.41 -4.02 7.95
N ILE A 42 15.17 -4.49 7.93
CA ILE A 42 13.98 -3.64 8.06
C ILE A 42 13.95 -3.07 9.48
N TYR A 43 14.00 -1.75 9.58
CA TYR A 43 13.96 -1.03 10.86
C TYR A 43 12.55 -0.51 11.18
N SER A 44 11.80 -0.08 10.16
CA SER A 44 10.45 0.44 10.34
C SER A 44 9.59 0.23 9.10
N VAL A 45 8.32 -0.02 9.32
CA VAL A 45 7.27 -0.16 8.32
C VAL A 45 6.17 0.86 8.61
N LEU A 46 5.75 1.66 7.63
CA LEU A 46 4.67 2.63 7.82
C LEU A 46 3.57 2.40 6.78
N PRO A 47 2.52 1.61 7.08
CA PRO A 47 1.38 1.49 6.19
C PRO A 47 0.63 2.82 6.11
N HIS A 48 0.13 3.18 4.93
CA HIS A 48 -0.55 4.45 4.71
C HIS A 48 -1.76 4.31 3.78
N MET A 49 -2.92 4.76 4.25
CA MET A 49 -4.17 4.90 3.49
C MET A 49 -4.95 6.14 3.96
N HIS A 50 -5.87 6.67 3.15
CA HIS A 50 -6.75 7.76 3.57
C HIS A 50 -8.04 7.24 4.22
N GLU A 51 -9.05 8.09 4.32
CA GLU A 51 -10.20 7.89 5.20
C GLU A 51 -11.18 6.79 4.74
N PHE A 52 -11.17 6.38 3.47
CA PHE A 52 -11.97 5.23 3.02
C PHE A 52 -11.26 3.89 3.20
N GLY A 53 -10.05 3.86 3.76
CA GLY A 53 -9.34 2.60 3.96
C GLY A 53 -10.12 1.62 4.84
N GLU A 54 -10.22 0.37 4.38
CA GLU A 54 -10.91 -0.73 5.07
C GLU A 54 -9.89 -1.77 5.59
N SER A 55 -8.91 -2.17 4.77
CA SER A 55 -7.85 -3.10 5.20
C SER A 55 -6.53 -2.88 4.48
N TYR A 56 -5.44 -3.29 5.14
CA TYR A 56 -4.06 -3.15 4.64
C TYR A 56 -3.24 -4.41 4.94
N THR A 57 -2.54 -4.95 3.93
CA THR A 57 -1.54 -5.99 4.13
C THR A 57 -0.22 -5.66 3.43
N LEU A 58 0.88 -6.10 4.04
CA LEU A 58 2.24 -6.05 3.49
C LEU A 58 2.88 -7.43 3.63
N THR A 59 3.27 -8.04 2.52
CA THR A 59 3.81 -9.40 2.48
C THR A 59 5.12 -9.43 1.70
N ILE A 60 6.15 -10.09 2.25
CA ILE A 60 7.37 -10.44 1.53
C ILE A 60 7.20 -11.82 0.89
N ASN A 61 7.64 -11.97 -0.36
CA ASN A 61 7.62 -13.18 -1.18
C ASN A 61 6.24 -13.86 -1.21
N PRO A 62 5.17 -13.12 -1.58
CA PRO A 62 3.80 -13.62 -1.58
C PRO A 62 3.64 -14.83 -2.51
N ASP A 63 2.73 -15.74 -2.16
CA ASP A 63 2.42 -16.96 -2.93
C ASP A 63 3.61 -17.93 -3.10
N THR A 64 4.65 -17.79 -2.27
CA THR A 64 5.82 -18.68 -2.25
C THR A 64 5.96 -19.38 -0.89
N PRO A 65 6.76 -20.47 -0.80
CA PRO A 65 7.09 -21.08 0.48
C PRO A 65 7.84 -20.17 1.47
N GLU A 66 8.38 -19.04 1.00
CA GLU A 66 9.15 -18.06 1.78
C GLU A 66 8.31 -16.86 2.21
N GLU A 67 6.98 -16.95 2.05
CA GLU A 67 6.04 -15.88 2.37
C GLU A 67 6.14 -15.44 3.84
N ARG A 68 6.25 -14.13 4.04
CA ARG A 68 6.25 -13.51 5.38
C ARG A 68 5.33 -12.29 5.39
N VAL A 69 4.26 -12.36 6.17
CA VAL A 69 3.36 -11.23 6.41
C VAL A 69 3.97 -10.30 7.44
N LEU A 70 4.17 -9.04 7.07
CA LEU A 70 4.77 -8.00 7.93
C LEU A 70 3.71 -7.13 8.60
N ILE A 71 2.66 -6.79 7.86
CA ILE A 71 1.52 -6.00 8.32
C ILE A 71 0.27 -6.74 7.87
N ASP A 72 -0.67 -6.94 8.80
CA ASP A 72 -2.02 -7.43 8.54
C ASP A 72 -2.99 -6.64 9.42
N ILE A 73 -3.61 -5.62 8.81
CA ILE A 73 -4.58 -4.76 9.45
C ILE A 73 -5.93 -5.04 8.78
N PRO A 74 -6.75 -5.97 9.32
CA PRO A 74 -8.02 -6.37 8.72
C PRO A 74 -9.12 -5.32 8.89
N LYS A 75 -8.90 -4.33 9.76
CA LYS A 75 -9.77 -3.18 9.96
C LYS A 75 -8.92 -1.93 10.15
N TRP A 76 -8.72 -1.19 9.07
CA TRP A 76 -7.95 0.04 9.06
C TRP A 76 -8.61 1.11 9.93
N ASN A 77 -7.79 1.96 10.52
CA ASN A 77 -8.21 3.18 11.18
C ASN A 77 -7.31 4.31 10.66
N PHE A 78 -7.92 5.40 10.19
CA PHE A 78 -7.20 6.55 9.66
C PHE A 78 -6.19 7.15 10.65
N ASP A 79 -6.39 6.99 11.96
CA ASP A 79 -5.45 7.49 12.98
C ASP A 79 -4.23 6.58 13.16
N TRP A 80 -4.17 5.40 12.53
CA TRP A 80 -3.06 4.44 12.64
C TRP A 80 -1.94 4.69 11.63
N GLN A 81 -1.68 5.96 11.32
CA GLN A 81 -0.58 6.43 10.47
C GLN A 81 0.76 6.39 11.24
N LEU A 82 1.10 5.21 11.76
CA LEU A 82 2.22 5.01 12.68
C LEU A 82 3.36 4.25 12.01
N SER A 83 4.59 4.49 12.50
CA SER A 83 5.72 3.60 12.27
C SER A 83 5.57 2.37 13.15
N TYR A 84 5.54 1.19 12.53
CA TYR A 84 5.65 -0.09 13.20
C TYR A 84 7.10 -0.59 13.13
N GLU A 85 7.64 -0.92 14.29
CA GLU A 85 8.98 -1.49 14.42
C GLU A 85 8.86 -3.02 14.58
N PRO A 86 9.64 -3.82 13.82
CA PRO A 86 9.67 -5.27 14.01
C PRO A 86 10.08 -5.63 15.46
N ALA A 87 9.32 -6.53 16.09
CA ALA A 87 9.63 -7.01 17.45
C ALA A 87 10.92 -7.85 17.50
N GLU A 88 11.29 -8.44 16.37
CA GLU A 88 12.52 -9.20 16.16
C GLU A 88 13.19 -8.69 14.87
N GLU A 89 14.49 -8.96 14.72
CA GLU A 89 15.21 -8.56 13.52
C GLU A 89 14.56 -9.16 12.27
N LEU A 90 14.17 -8.29 11.35
CA LEU A 90 13.55 -8.67 10.10
C LEU A 90 14.46 -8.33 8.92
N ARG A 91 14.82 -9.36 8.17
CA ARG A 91 15.72 -9.30 7.02
C ARG A 91 14.96 -9.25 5.71
N ILE A 92 15.38 -8.35 4.82
CA ILE A 92 14.97 -8.32 3.42
C ILE A 92 16.19 -8.52 2.54
N GLU A 93 16.04 -9.33 1.50
CA GLU A 93 17.14 -9.66 0.59
C GLU A 93 16.92 -9.02 -0.78
N ARG A 94 18.02 -8.71 -1.49
CA ARG A 94 17.93 -8.28 -2.88
C ARG A 94 17.20 -9.34 -3.70
N GLY A 95 16.13 -8.93 -4.38
CA GLY A 95 15.30 -9.80 -5.20
C GLY A 95 14.03 -10.29 -4.50
N ASP A 96 13.89 -10.08 -3.19
CA ASP A 96 12.62 -10.31 -2.50
C ASP A 96 11.50 -9.48 -3.15
N VAL A 97 10.31 -10.05 -3.26
CA VAL A 97 9.11 -9.36 -3.76
C VAL A 97 8.31 -8.87 -2.57
N VAL A 98 8.10 -7.56 -2.47
CA VAL A 98 7.23 -6.97 -1.47
C VAL A 98 5.89 -6.64 -2.11
N ARG A 99 4.82 -7.24 -1.60
CA ARG A 99 3.44 -7.00 -2.02
C ARG A 99 2.70 -6.16 -1.00
N ILE A 100 2.09 -5.08 -1.46
CA ILE A 100 1.08 -4.33 -0.72
C ILE A 100 -0.29 -4.71 -1.26
N THR A 101 -1.26 -4.95 -0.37
CA THR A 101 -2.68 -5.02 -0.74
C THR A 101 -3.49 -4.09 0.14
N CYS A 102 -4.36 -3.31 -0.49
CA CYS A 102 -5.22 -2.35 0.18
C CYS A 102 -6.66 -2.55 -0.28
N THR A 103 -7.61 -2.35 0.63
CA THR A 103 -9.03 -2.31 0.31
C THR A 103 -9.68 -1.05 0.86
N TRP A 104 -10.69 -0.55 0.18
CA TRP A 104 -11.41 0.66 0.56
C TRP A 104 -12.91 0.41 0.57
N ASP A 105 -13.61 1.13 1.45
CA ASP A 105 -15.07 1.18 1.52
C ASP A 105 -15.55 2.63 1.75
N ARG A 106 -16.21 3.20 0.74
CA ARG A 106 -16.81 4.56 0.79
C ARG A 106 -17.89 4.72 1.87
N THR A 107 -18.43 3.62 2.40
CA THR A 107 -19.43 3.67 3.47
C THR A 107 -18.81 3.94 4.85
N ASN A 108 -17.48 3.79 4.99
CA ASN A 108 -16.77 4.07 6.24
C ASN A 108 -16.85 5.54 6.66
N VAL A 109 -16.94 6.46 5.70
CA VAL A 109 -17.00 7.89 5.95
C VAL A 109 -18.07 8.54 5.08
N ILE A 110 -19.04 9.18 5.72
CA ILE A 110 -20.05 9.99 5.02
C ILE A 110 -19.44 11.37 4.77
N MET A 111 -19.06 11.65 3.53
CA MET A 111 -18.52 12.94 3.11
C MET A 111 -19.59 13.77 2.38
N PRO A 112 -19.65 15.10 2.59
CA PRO A 112 -20.61 15.98 1.91
C PRO A 112 -20.33 16.14 0.41
N GLU A 113 -19.10 15.90 -0.06
CA GLU A 113 -18.69 15.97 -1.47
C GLU A 113 -18.06 14.64 -1.92
N PRO A 114 -18.31 14.16 -3.15
CA PRO A 114 -17.75 12.93 -3.66
C PRO A 114 -16.23 13.06 -3.89
N ARG A 115 -15.47 12.08 -3.36
CA ARG A 115 -14.03 11.93 -3.53
C ARG A 115 -13.73 10.79 -4.51
N TYR A 116 -12.76 10.98 -5.41
CA TYR A 116 -12.34 9.94 -6.34
C TYR A 116 -11.44 8.93 -5.62
N ILE A 117 -11.65 7.63 -5.85
CA ILE A 117 -10.69 6.61 -5.39
C ILE A 117 -9.71 6.43 -6.54
N THR A 118 -8.65 7.21 -6.53
CA THR A 118 -7.52 7.06 -7.44
C THR A 118 -6.26 7.08 -6.60
N TRP A 119 -5.29 6.22 -6.90
CA TRP A 119 -3.95 6.25 -6.28
C TRP A 119 -3.28 7.58 -6.63
N SER A 120 -3.45 8.59 -5.76
CA SER A 120 -3.13 9.99 -6.08
C SER A 120 -2.70 10.74 -4.83
N ASP A 121 -2.02 11.87 -5.02
CA ASP A 121 -1.44 12.70 -3.97
C ASP A 121 -2.36 13.80 -3.42
N GLY A 122 -3.59 13.89 -3.95
CA GLY A 122 -4.59 14.83 -3.48
C GLY A 122 -5.14 14.47 -2.10
N THR A 123 -5.35 15.46 -1.24
CA THR A 123 -6.02 15.32 0.07
C THR A 123 -7.49 14.86 -0.02
N VAL A 124 -7.99 14.70 -1.25
CA VAL A 124 -9.35 14.25 -1.57
C VAL A 124 -9.37 12.97 -2.40
N ASP A 125 -8.20 12.39 -2.68
CA ASP A 125 -8.05 11.11 -3.35
C ASP A 125 -7.73 10.01 -2.33
N GLU A 126 -7.50 8.77 -2.77
CA GLU A 126 -7.08 7.67 -1.89
C GLU A 126 -5.62 7.29 -2.11
N MET A 127 -4.99 6.75 -1.08
CA MET A 127 -3.60 6.31 -1.12
C MET A 127 -3.47 4.88 -0.59
N CYS A 128 -2.44 4.19 -1.05
CA CYS A 128 -2.07 2.87 -0.53
C CYS A 128 -0.58 2.67 -0.74
N PHE A 129 0.26 3.03 0.22
CA PHE A 129 1.70 2.79 0.09
C PHE A 129 2.32 2.45 1.44
N THR A 130 3.58 1.99 1.42
CA THR A 130 4.39 1.79 2.61
C THR A 130 5.79 2.33 2.41
N PRO A 131 6.20 3.38 3.14
CA PRO A 131 7.60 3.65 3.37
C PRO A 131 8.18 2.50 4.21
N LEU A 132 9.18 1.84 3.64
CA LEU A 132 9.95 0.80 4.30
C LEU A 132 11.35 1.35 4.59
N ALA A 133 11.67 1.56 5.87
CA ALA A 133 12.99 1.99 6.29
C ALA A 133 13.89 0.76 6.46
N VAL A 134 14.94 0.67 5.65
CA VAL A 134 15.89 -0.45 5.66
C VAL A 134 17.29 0.09 5.91
N LEU A 135 17.99 -0.55 6.85
CA LEU A 135 19.42 -0.39 7.04
C LEU A 135 20.11 -1.34 6.06
N PRO A 136 20.75 -0.83 4.99
CA PRO A 136 21.34 -1.69 3.97
C PRO A 136 22.55 -2.45 4.52
N ASP A 137 22.76 -3.66 4.01
CA ASP A 137 24.04 -4.34 4.14
C ASP A 137 25.04 -3.63 3.23
N GLU A 138 26.16 -3.18 3.79
CA GLU A 138 27.34 -2.55 3.15
C GLU A 138 27.16 -1.92 1.75
#